data_AF-A0AAU6BUI8-F1
#
_entry.id   AF-A0AAU6BUI8-F1
#
_cell.length_a   1.000
_cell.length_b   1.000
_cell.length_c   1.000
_cell.angle_alpha   90.00
_cell.angle_beta   90.00
_cell.angle_gamma   90.00
#
_symmetry.space_group_name_H-M   'P 1'
#
loop_
_entity.id
_entity.type
_entity.pdbx_description
1 polymer ?
#
loop_
_entity_poly.entity_id
_entity_poly.type
_entity_poly.pdbx_seq_one_letter_code
_entity_poly.pdbx_strand_id
1 'polypeptide(L)'
;MGDIFGVIASIGVVVSLLVSSWQTRELTRQTSINNVMAGVSAMYNGMERLHHIESLIAAEPWLYGHFYGSAPLPNEENQRARVLTIAGMFADVVDYGLVIAETNPDIKFYVGWRDFALSLRRTSPALVYMVGEHPMWWAALNKYWAEHPELSV
;
A
#
# COMPACT_ATOMS: atom_id res chain seq x y z
N MET A 1 57.25 20.69 22.04
CA MET A 1 56.73 20.07 20.80
C MET A 1 55.40 19.34 21.02
N GLY A 2 55.20 18.61 22.13
CA GLY A 2 53.94 17.87 22.40
C GLY A 2 52.66 18.73 22.41
N ASP A 3 52.70 19.96 22.93
CA ASP A 3 51.52 20.83 22.99
C ASP A 3 51.00 21.28 21.63
N ILE A 4 51.90 21.55 20.67
CA ILE A 4 51.53 21.94 19.31
C ILE A 4 50.84 20.77 18.60
N PHE A 5 51.36 19.55 18.77
CA PHE A 5 50.71 18.34 18.23
C PHE A 5 49.35 18.07 18.89
N GLY A 6 49.21 18.30 20.20
CA GLY A 6 47.94 18.18 20.91
C GLY A 6 46.88 19.17 20.43
N VAL A 7 47.27 20.42 20.19
CA VAL A 7 46.37 21.47 19.63
C VAL A 7 45.96 21.12 18.20
N ILE A 8 46.90 20.74 17.34
CA ILE A 8 46.60 20.34 15.96
C ILE A 8 45.67 19.12 15.91
N ALA A 9 45.93 18.11 16.75
CA ALA A 9 45.08 16.93 16.84
C ALA A 9 43.66 17.28 17.30
N SER A 10 43.54 18.16 18.31
CA SER A 10 42.24 18.62 18.83
C SER A 10 41.44 19.39 17.78
N ILE A 11 42.10 20.27 17.01
CA ILE A 11 41.48 20.97 15.87
C ILE A 11 41.00 19.97 14.82
N GLY A 12 41.82 18.97 14.50
CA GLY A 12 41.44 17.89 13.56
C GLY A 12 40.18 17.14 14.02
N VAL A 13 40.09 16.80 15.31
CA VAL A 13 38.91 16.14 15.89
C VAL A 13 37.68 17.05 15.78
N VAL A 14 37.77 18.33 16.18
CA VAL A 14 36.64 19.26 16.12
C VAL A 14 36.14 19.44 14.68
N VAL A 15 37.05 19.63 13.72
CA VAL A 15 36.69 19.75 12.30
C VAL A 15 36.04 18.47 11.79
N SER A 16 36.56 17.30 12.15
CA SER A 16 35.99 16.01 11.74
C SER A 16 34.56 15.80 12.27
N LEU A 17 34.27 16.22 13.50
CA LEU A 17 32.94 16.13 14.10
C LEU A 17 31.94 17.10 13.43
N LEU A 18 32.38 18.31 13.08
CA LEU A 18 31.55 19.28 12.36
C LEU A 18 31.20 18.78 10.96
N VAL A 19 32.18 18.25 10.25
CA VAL A 19 32.00 17.66 8.91
C VAL A 19 31.09 16.43 9.00
N SER A 20 31.28 15.56 9.99
CA SER A 20 30.42 14.40 10.22
C SER A 20 28.97 14.81 10.49
N SER A 21 28.76 15.81 11.37
CA SER A 21 27.43 16.34 11.68
C SER A 21 26.74 16.93 10.45
N TRP A 22 27.49 17.63 9.59
CA TRP A 22 26.98 18.16 8.34
C TRP A 22 26.60 17.05 7.35
N GLN A 23 27.44 16.02 7.21
CA GLN A 23 27.14 14.84 6.39
C GLN A 23 25.89 14.11 6.89
N THR A 24 25.75 13.91 8.20
CA THR A 24 24.55 13.30 8.80
C THR A 24 23.28 14.11 8.49
N ARG A 25 23.36 15.44 8.54
CA ARG A 25 22.23 16.31 8.23
C ARG A 25 21.82 16.22 6.76
N GLU A 26 22.79 16.19 5.85
CA GLU A 26 22.50 16.08 4.42
C GLU A 26 21.98 14.69 4.03
N LEU A 27 22.53 13.63 4.63
CA LEU A 27 22.00 12.27 4.52
C LEU A 27 20.54 12.22 4.99
N THR A 28 20.23 12.81 6.14
CA THR A 28 18.85 12.86 6.66
C THR A 28 17.91 13.60 5.69
N ARG A 29 18.39 14.69 5.07
CA ARG A 29 17.63 15.44 4.07
C ARG A 29 17.36 14.60 2.81
N GLN A 30 18.37 13.89 2.31
CA GLN A 30 18.23 13.00 1.15
C GLN A 30 17.31 11.81 1.44
N THR A 31 17.42 11.21 2.63
CA THR A 31 16.52 10.14 3.07
C THR A 31 15.07 10.63 3.12
N SER A 32 14.83 11.84 3.63
CA SER A 32 13.48 12.42 3.64
C SER A 32 12.91 12.61 2.23
N ILE A 33 13.71 13.12 1.29
CA ILE A 33 13.29 13.30 -0.12
C ILE A 33 13.01 11.94 -0.78
N ASN A 34 13.90 10.96 -0.57
CA ASN A 34 13.73 9.62 -1.13
C ASN A 34 12.48 8.92 -0.58
N ASN A 35 12.19 9.06 0.72
CA ASN A 35 10.98 8.51 1.33
C ASN A 35 9.70 9.16 0.75
N VAL A 36 9.72 10.49 0.53
CA VAL A 36 8.61 11.19 -0.13
C VAL A 36 8.43 10.69 -1.56
N MET A 37 9.50 10.57 -2.33
CA MET A 37 9.44 10.08 -3.72
C MET A 37 8.94 8.64 -3.80
N ALA A 38 9.41 7.76 -2.91
CA ALA A 38 8.93 6.38 -2.82
C ALA A 38 7.43 6.35 -2.50
N GLY A 39 6.97 7.17 -1.55
CA GLY A 39 5.56 7.28 -1.20
C GLY A 39 4.67 7.77 -2.35
N VAL A 40 5.10 8.81 -3.07
CA VAL A 40 4.38 9.33 -4.25
C VAL A 40 4.34 8.27 -5.36
N SER A 41 5.44 7.58 -5.61
CA SER A 41 5.51 6.54 -6.64
C SER A 41 4.61 5.34 -6.30
N ALA A 42 4.60 4.91 -5.03
CA ALA A 42 3.70 3.88 -4.54
C ALA A 42 2.23 4.28 -4.72
N MET A 43 1.87 5.53 -4.37
CA MET A 43 0.52 6.06 -4.54
C MET A 43 0.10 6.07 -6.02
N TYR A 44 0.97 6.60 -6.90
CA TYR A 44 0.69 6.62 -8.34
C TYR A 44 0.46 5.21 -8.90
N ASN A 45 1.31 4.25 -8.53
CA ASN A 45 1.15 2.85 -8.95
C ASN A 45 -0.15 2.22 -8.42
N GLY A 46 -0.54 2.54 -7.18
CA GLY A 46 -1.81 2.08 -6.61
C GLY A 46 -3.01 2.64 -7.37
N MET A 47 -3.02 3.94 -7.64
CA MET A 47 -4.07 4.61 -8.41
C MET A 47 -4.14 4.13 -9.85
N GLU A 48 -3.01 3.93 -10.51
CA GLU A 48 -2.96 3.45 -11.89
C GLU A 48 -3.54 2.04 -12.01
N ARG A 49 -3.23 1.15 -11.07
CA ARG A 49 -3.83 -0.20 -11.04
C ARG A 49 -5.34 -0.14 -10.79
N LEU A 50 -5.79 0.74 -9.90
CA LEU A 50 -7.21 0.93 -9.65
C LEU A 50 -7.93 1.48 -10.89
N HIS A 51 -7.39 2.52 -11.53
CA HIS A 51 -7.94 3.05 -12.79
C HIS A 51 -7.97 2.00 -13.89
N HIS A 52 -6.97 1.12 -13.97
CA HIS A 52 -7.00 0.01 -14.91
C HIS A 52 -8.20 -0.91 -14.65
N ILE A 53 -8.43 -1.32 -13.40
CA ILE A 53 -9.61 -2.12 -13.02
C ILE A 53 -10.91 -1.38 -13.33
N GLU A 54 -11.00 -0.11 -12.97
CA GLU A 54 -12.19 0.72 -13.23
C GLU A 54 -12.46 0.88 -14.72
N SER A 55 -11.44 0.94 -15.57
CA SER A 55 -11.60 0.97 -17.02
C SER A 55 -12.19 -0.33 -17.58
N LEU A 56 -11.85 -1.49 -16.99
CA LEU A 56 -12.49 -2.77 -17.34
C LEU A 56 -13.97 -2.77 -16.96
N ILE A 57 -14.32 -2.19 -15.80
CA ILE A 57 -15.70 -2.06 -15.35
C ILE A 57 -16.47 -1.06 -16.23
N ALA A 58 -15.84 0.05 -16.60
CA ALA A 58 -16.44 1.06 -17.48
C ALA A 58 -16.71 0.49 -18.88
N ALA A 59 -15.83 -0.36 -19.39
CA ALA A 59 -16.01 -1.05 -20.67
C ALA A 59 -17.17 -2.06 -20.62
N GLU A 60 -17.47 -2.64 -19.46
CA GLU A 60 -18.56 -3.60 -19.27
C GLU A 60 -19.39 -3.31 -18.02
N PRO A 61 -20.38 -2.40 -18.13
CA PRO A 61 -21.10 -1.85 -16.98
C PRO A 61 -21.80 -2.87 -16.08
N TRP A 62 -22.14 -4.05 -16.61
CA TRP A 62 -22.74 -5.13 -15.82
C TRP A 62 -21.83 -5.60 -14.67
N LEU A 63 -20.50 -5.45 -14.81
CA LEU A 63 -19.52 -5.78 -13.78
C LEU A 63 -19.68 -4.93 -12.52
N TYR A 64 -20.16 -3.68 -12.65
CA TYR A 64 -20.28 -2.74 -11.53
C TYR A 64 -21.08 -3.34 -10.37
N GLY A 65 -22.18 -4.06 -10.67
CA GLY A 65 -23.02 -4.70 -9.67
C GLY A 65 -22.26 -5.70 -8.80
N HIS A 66 -21.29 -6.41 -9.35
CA HIS A 66 -20.53 -7.46 -8.64
C HIS A 66 -19.43 -6.92 -7.72
N PHE A 67 -18.97 -5.69 -7.93
CA PHE A 67 -17.90 -5.07 -7.11
C PHE A 67 -18.41 -3.98 -6.17
N TYR A 68 -19.40 -3.22 -6.61
CA TYR A 68 -19.92 -2.06 -5.88
C TYR A 68 -21.41 -2.17 -5.52
N GLY A 69 -22.12 -3.17 -6.06
CA GLY A 69 -23.57 -3.36 -5.89
C GLY A 69 -23.98 -4.62 -5.13
N SER A 70 -23.04 -5.39 -4.57
CA SER A 70 -23.31 -6.64 -3.84
C SER A 70 -24.00 -7.75 -4.66
N ALA A 71 -23.91 -7.71 -5.99
CA ALA A 71 -24.47 -8.76 -6.84
C ALA A 71 -23.71 -10.09 -6.61
N PRO A 72 -24.43 -11.23 -6.59
CA PRO A 72 -23.82 -12.54 -6.36
C PRO A 72 -22.88 -12.94 -7.51
N LEU A 73 -22.05 -13.95 -7.30
CA LEU A 73 -21.22 -14.51 -8.37
C LEU A 73 -22.10 -14.99 -9.55
N PRO A 74 -21.71 -14.71 -10.80
CA PRO A 74 -22.42 -15.24 -11.96
C PRO A 74 -22.50 -16.78 -11.96
N ASN A 75 -23.58 -17.31 -12.54
CA ASN A 75 -23.73 -18.75 -12.75
C ASN A 75 -23.09 -19.22 -14.06
N GLU A 76 -23.02 -18.34 -15.06
CA GLU A 76 -22.36 -18.64 -16.33
C GLU A 76 -20.84 -18.63 -16.14
N GLU A 77 -20.17 -19.65 -16.66
CA GLU A 77 -18.77 -19.94 -16.35
C GLU A 77 -17.81 -18.85 -16.83
N ASN A 78 -18.01 -18.30 -18.03
CA ASN A 78 -17.13 -17.25 -18.57
C ASN A 78 -17.29 -15.93 -17.79
N GLN A 79 -18.52 -15.53 -17.49
CA GLN A 79 -18.81 -14.36 -16.67
C GLN A 79 -18.26 -14.54 -15.26
N ARG A 80 -18.41 -15.73 -14.66
CA ARG A 80 -17.84 -16.05 -13.35
C ARG A 80 -16.33 -15.93 -13.37
N ALA A 81 -15.65 -16.55 -14.34
CA ALA A 81 -14.19 -16.48 -14.46
C ALA A 81 -13.72 -15.03 -14.57
N ARG A 82 -14.43 -14.21 -15.34
CA ARG A 82 -14.12 -12.78 -15.49
C ARG A 82 -14.28 -12.00 -14.19
N VAL A 83 -15.40 -12.18 -13.49
CA VAL A 83 -15.65 -11.52 -12.21
C VAL A 83 -14.61 -11.95 -11.17
N LEU A 84 -14.27 -13.23 -11.10
CA LEU A 84 -13.24 -13.73 -10.18
C LEU A 84 -11.84 -13.22 -10.53
N THR A 85 -11.53 -13.07 -11.82
CA THR A 85 -10.24 -12.49 -12.26
C THR A 85 -10.11 -11.04 -11.81
N ILE A 86 -11.14 -10.22 -12.02
CA ILE A 86 -11.13 -8.82 -11.58
C ILE A 86 -11.16 -8.73 -10.05
N ALA A 87 -11.84 -9.64 -9.35
CA ALA A 87 -11.77 -9.75 -7.90
C ALA A 87 -10.35 -10.03 -7.42
N GLY A 88 -9.60 -10.91 -8.09
CA GLY A 88 -8.17 -11.13 -7.82
C GLY A 88 -7.34 -9.85 -8.02
N MET A 89 -7.59 -9.10 -9.09
CA MET A 89 -6.91 -7.81 -9.33
C MET A 89 -7.20 -6.79 -8.22
N PHE A 90 -8.44 -6.70 -7.75
CA PHE A 90 -8.78 -5.87 -6.59
C PHE A 90 -8.05 -6.33 -5.33
N ALA A 91 -8.02 -7.64 -5.06
CA ALA A 91 -7.33 -8.19 -3.91
C ALA A 91 -5.83 -7.85 -3.94
N ASP A 92 -5.15 -7.95 -5.09
CA ASP A 92 -3.75 -7.56 -5.25
C ASP A 92 -3.51 -6.08 -4.92
N VAL A 93 -4.37 -5.20 -5.44
CA VAL A 93 -4.24 -3.75 -5.25
C VAL A 93 -4.47 -3.39 -3.79
N VAL A 94 -5.49 -3.96 -3.15
CA VAL A 94 -5.84 -3.65 -1.77
C VAL A 94 -4.82 -4.25 -0.79
N ASP A 95 -4.39 -5.50 -0.98
CA ASP A 95 -3.37 -6.14 -0.15
C ASP A 95 -2.07 -5.32 -0.17
N TYR A 96 -1.61 -4.92 -1.36
CA TYR A 96 -0.45 -4.05 -1.52
C TYR A 96 -0.66 -2.67 -0.86
N GLY A 97 -1.87 -2.13 -0.99
CA GLY A 97 -2.30 -0.90 -0.31
C GLY A 97 -2.11 -0.99 1.21
N LEU A 98 -2.54 -2.09 1.81
CA LEU A 98 -2.45 -2.35 3.25
C LEU A 98 -1.00 -2.55 3.70
N VAL A 99 -0.18 -3.30 2.94
CA VAL A 99 1.25 -3.50 3.24
C VAL A 99 1.99 -2.16 3.29
N ILE A 100 1.74 -1.26 2.34
CA ILE A 100 2.38 0.06 2.34
C ILE A 100 1.89 0.92 3.51
N ALA A 101 0.59 0.89 3.80
CA ALA A 101 0.02 1.63 4.93
C ALA A 101 0.60 1.18 6.27
N GLU A 102 0.96 -0.10 6.42
CA GLU A 102 1.61 -0.64 7.62
C GLU A 102 3.11 -0.30 7.68
N THR A 103 3.81 -0.37 6.54
CA THR A 103 5.26 -0.14 6.49
C THR A 103 5.67 1.33 6.45
N ASN A 104 4.78 2.23 6.04
CA ASN A 104 5.06 3.67 5.88
C ASN A 104 3.96 4.54 6.55
N PRO A 105 3.85 4.52 7.90
CA PRO A 105 2.76 5.17 8.62
C PRO A 105 2.73 6.70 8.47
N ASP A 106 3.86 7.32 8.11
CA ASP A 106 3.94 8.78 7.89
C ASP A 106 3.22 9.24 6.60
N ILE A 107 2.90 8.31 5.69
CA ILE A 107 2.17 8.60 4.45
C ILE A 107 0.66 8.60 4.74
N LYS A 108 0.15 9.73 5.21
CA LYS A 108 -1.26 9.90 5.63
C LYS A 108 -2.30 9.55 4.54
N PHE A 109 -1.96 9.70 3.27
CA PHE A 109 -2.89 9.44 2.15
C PHE A 109 -3.21 7.94 1.96
N TYR A 110 -2.43 7.04 2.56
CA TYR A 110 -2.65 5.60 2.45
C TYR A 110 -3.75 5.05 3.38
N VAL A 111 -4.26 5.86 4.31
CA VAL A 111 -5.37 5.46 5.19
C VAL A 111 -6.63 5.14 4.38
N GLY A 112 -6.85 5.75 3.22
CA GLY A 112 -8.00 5.45 2.36
C GLY A 112 -8.07 3.98 1.89
N TRP A 113 -6.92 3.28 1.80
CA TRP A 113 -6.90 1.85 1.45
C TRP A 113 -7.55 0.97 2.51
N ARG A 114 -7.47 1.37 3.78
CA ARG A 114 -8.12 0.66 4.89
C ARG A 114 -9.63 0.72 4.77
N ASP A 115 -10.17 1.91 4.54
CA ASP A 115 -11.61 2.10 4.35
C ASP A 115 -12.09 1.43 3.05
N PHE A 116 -11.28 1.51 1.99
CA PHE A 116 -11.59 0.86 0.72
C PHE A 116 -11.61 -0.68 0.85
N ALA A 117 -10.68 -1.27 1.60
CA ALA A 117 -10.65 -2.71 1.88
C ALA A 117 -11.91 -3.18 2.59
N LEU A 118 -12.42 -2.41 3.56
CA LEU A 118 -13.67 -2.73 4.26
C LEU A 118 -14.89 -2.51 3.37
N SER A 119 -14.88 -1.44 2.56
CA SER A 119 -15.96 -1.16 1.60
C SER A 119 -16.11 -2.31 0.60
N LEU A 120 -15.01 -2.72 -0.05
CA LEU A 120 -15.03 -3.81 -1.01
C LEU A 120 -15.43 -5.16 -0.41
N ARG A 121 -15.02 -5.45 0.83
CA ARG A 121 -15.50 -6.64 1.55
C ARG A 121 -17.02 -6.67 1.62
N ARG A 122 -17.61 -5.52 1.95
CA ARG A 122 -19.06 -5.38 2.13
C ARG A 122 -19.83 -5.38 0.82
N THR A 123 -19.25 -4.83 -0.26
CA THR A 123 -19.93 -4.62 -1.54
C THR A 123 -19.61 -5.65 -2.62
N SER A 124 -18.56 -6.46 -2.43
CA SER A 124 -18.11 -7.45 -3.42
C SER A 124 -18.07 -8.87 -2.84
N PRO A 125 -19.17 -9.64 -2.98
CA PRO A 125 -19.18 -11.06 -2.65
C PRO A 125 -18.11 -11.85 -3.42
N ALA A 126 -17.77 -11.42 -4.65
CA ALA A 126 -16.74 -12.03 -5.46
C ALA A 126 -15.34 -11.89 -4.84
N LEU A 127 -15.03 -10.71 -4.29
CA LEU A 127 -13.76 -10.49 -3.59
C LEU A 127 -13.67 -11.34 -2.32
N VAL A 128 -14.74 -11.38 -1.52
CA VAL A 128 -14.81 -12.20 -0.30
C VAL A 128 -14.60 -13.68 -0.63
N TYR A 129 -15.28 -14.18 -1.67
CA TYR A 129 -15.09 -15.54 -2.16
C TYR A 129 -13.64 -15.80 -2.56
N MET A 130 -13.05 -14.95 -3.40
CA MET A 130 -11.68 -15.14 -3.88
C MET A 130 -10.65 -15.17 -2.75
N VAL A 131 -10.72 -14.21 -1.84
CA VAL A 131 -9.78 -14.13 -0.70
C VAL A 131 -10.00 -15.29 0.27
N GLY A 132 -11.25 -15.74 0.46
CA GLY A 132 -11.59 -16.88 1.28
C GLY A 132 -11.05 -18.21 0.75
N GLU A 133 -11.09 -18.42 -0.57
CA GLU A 133 -10.55 -19.61 -1.22
C GLU A 133 -9.01 -19.65 -1.20
N HIS A 134 -8.36 -18.48 -1.12
CA HIS A 134 -6.90 -18.35 -1.16
C HIS A 134 -6.35 -17.46 -0.03
N PRO A 135 -6.49 -17.88 1.24
CA PRO A 135 -6.23 -17.03 2.42
C PRO A 135 -4.77 -16.59 2.57
N MET A 136 -3.83 -17.27 1.90
CA MET A 136 -2.40 -16.99 1.95
C MET A 136 -1.90 -16.10 0.80
N TRP A 137 -2.70 -15.90 -0.25
CA TRP A 137 -2.28 -15.07 -1.40
C TRP A 137 -2.33 -13.58 -1.07
N TRP A 138 -3.31 -13.17 -0.27
CA TRP A 138 -3.50 -11.78 0.18
C TRP A 138 -3.48 -11.71 1.71
N ALA A 139 -2.32 -12.03 2.28
CA ALA A 139 -2.17 -12.21 3.72
C ALA A 139 -2.43 -10.93 4.52
N ALA A 140 -2.05 -9.76 3.99
CA ALA A 140 -2.30 -8.49 4.67
C ALA A 140 -3.79 -8.12 4.65
N LEU A 141 -4.46 -8.33 3.52
CA LEU A 141 -5.90 -8.15 3.40
C LEU A 141 -6.68 -9.09 4.33
N ASN A 142 -6.33 -10.38 4.34
CA ASN A 142 -6.98 -11.37 5.18
C ASN A 142 -6.77 -11.08 6.68
N LYS A 143 -5.53 -10.76 7.09
CA LYS A 143 -5.22 -10.29 8.45
C LYS A 143 -6.07 -9.06 8.81
N TYR A 144 -6.12 -8.07 7.93
CA TYR A 144 -6.83 -6.83 8.17
C TYR A 144 -8.34 -7.05 8.35
N TRP A 145 -8.94 -7.91 7.53
CA TRP A 145 -10.35 -8.29 7.69
C TRP A 145 -10.64 -9.12 8.94
N ALA A 146 -9.70 -9.96 9.38
CA ALA A 146 -9.84 -10.70 10.64
C ALA A 146 -9.79 -9.77 11.86
N GLU A 147 -8.96 -8.72 11.81
CA GLU A 147 -8.87 -7.69 12.85
C GLU A 147 -10.11 -6.77 12.87
N HIS A 148 -10.84 -6.68 11.77
CA HIS A 148 -12.03 -5.82 11.60
C HIS A 148 -13.24 -6.67 11.17
N PRO A 149 -13.80 -7.48 12.09
CA PRO A 149 -14.98 -8.29 11.77
C PRO A 149 -16.16 -7.40 11.39
N GLU A 150 -16.98 -7.86 10.43
CA GLU A 150 -18.24 -7.18 10.14
C GLU A 150 -19.13 -7.23 11.38
N LEU A 151 -19.67 -6.07 11.78
CA LEU A 151 -20.67 -6.01 12.83
C LEU A 151 -21.89 -6.77 12.34
N SER A 152 -22.31 -7.80 13.09
CA SER A 152 -23.55 -8.52 12.83
C SER A 152 -24.71 -7.53 12.99
N VAL A 153 -25.40 -7.22 11.89
CA VAL A 153 -26.66 -6.46 11.88
C VAL A 153 -27.81 -7.44 11.82
#